data_AF-G3MQV5-F1
#
_entry.id   AF-G3MQV5-F1
#
_cell.length_a   1.000
_cell.length_b   1.000
_cell.length_c   1.000
_cell.angle_alpha   90.00
_cell.angle_beta   90.00
_cell.angle_gamma   90.00
#
_symmetry.space_group_name_H-M   'P 1'
#
loop_
_entity.id
_entity.type
_entity.pdbx_description
1 polymer ?
#
loop_
_entity_poly.entity_id
_entity_poly.type
_entity_poly.pdbx_seq_one_letter_code
_entity_poly.pdbx_strand_id
1 'polypeptide(L)'
;MSVTYEDHNSADNWYRTSVKCTRPFSGKGYAKSYNYKCRLTTGTYPEGMPCMPLTNGGQQKDDPGLCKEGRCTPLSELLPLVRPCVHPLSLHQCEDMNHEKKDILRNCYYYCRKDKEWYYGYYASNENSVCLLPNENNSGGRGWCCRGSCIAQPHCGTKP
;
A
#
# COMPACT_ATOMS: atom_id res chain seq x y z
N MET A 1 -2.97 18.11 -19.11
CA MET A 1 -2.75 18.85 -17.85
C MET A 1 -2.08 17.91 -16.88
N SER A 2 -0.78 18.12 -16.66
CA SER A 2 0.09 17.27 -15.87
C SER A 2 0.31 17.97 -14.53
N VAL A 3 0.03 17.29 -13.41
CA VAL A 3 0.33 17.82 -12.09
C VAL A 3 1.68 17.27 -11.68
N THR A 4 2.69 18.12 -11.64
CA THR A 4 4.00 17.84 -11.05
C THR A 4 3.95 18.24 -9.57
N TYR A 5 4.26 17.29 -8.69
CA TYR A 5 4.55 17.59 -7.29
C TYR A 5 6.04 17.93 -7.19
N GLU A 6 6.35 19.18 -6.83
CA GLU A 6 7.69 19.60 -6.44
C GLU A 6 7.74 19.70 -4.92
N ASP A 7 8.57 18.87 -4.29
CA ASP A 7 9.04 19.11 -2.91
C ASP A 7 10.52 19.48 -2.97
N HIS A 8 10.79 20.74 -2.65
CA HIS A 8 12.11 21.29 -2.39
C HIS A 8 12.49 21.06 -0.93
N ASN A 9 13.36 20.07 -0.65
CA ASN A 9 14.62 20.30 0.09
C ASN A 9 15.35 18.99 0.44
N SER A 10 16.67 19.15 0.48
CA SER A 10 17.67 18.29 1.12
C SER A 10 18.31 17.21 0.24
N ALA A 11 19.63 17.34 0.17
CA ALA A 11 20.55 16.64 -0.70
C ALA A 11 20.65 15.15 -0.36
N ASP A 12 20.33 14.30 -1.33
CA ASP A 12 21.11 13.11 -1.65
C ASP A 12 20.78 12.63 -3.06
N ASN A 13 21.84 12.48 -3.85
CA ASN A 13 21.81 12.14 -5.26
C ASN A 13 21.51 10.63 -5.44
N TRP A 14 20.26 10.22 -5.25
CA TRP A 14 19.79 8.88 -5.59
C TRP A 14 19.10 8.93 -6.96
N TYR A 15 19.65 8.21 -7.94
CA TYR A 15 19.13 8.08 -9.30
C TYR A 15 17.58 8.01 -9.31
N ARG A 16 16.94 9.05 -9.87
CA ARG A 16 15.50 9.08 -10.14
C ARG A 16 15.14 8.06 -11.23
N THR A 17 15.08 6.78 -10.89
CA THR A 17 14.32 5.79 -11.67
C THR A 17 12.85 5.96 -11.33
N SER A 18 12.18 6.92 -11.96
CA SER A 18 10.72 7.07 -11.81
C SER A 18 10.03 5.85 -12.43
N VAL A 19 9.48 4.95 -11.60
CA VAL A 19 8.63 3.85 -12.09
C VAL A 19 7.24 4.40 -12.40
N LYS A 20 6.76 4.09 -13.61
CA LYS A 20 5.39 4.41 -14.01
C LYS A 20 4.46 3.29 -13.55
N CYS A 21 3.64 3.57 -12.55
CA CYS A 21 2.63 2.62 -12.06
C CYS A 21 1.49 2.43 -13.08
N THR A 22 1.01 1.19 -13.22
CA THR A 22 -0.20 0.89 -14.00
C THR A 22 -1.42 1.41 -13.25
N ARG A 23 -2.33 2.09 -13.97
CA ARG A 23 -3.56 2.59 -13.36
C ARG A 23 -4.51 1.43 -13.00
N PRO A 24 -5.27 1.52 -11.89
CA PRO A 24 -6.30 0.53 -11.57
C PRO A 24 -7.35 0.41 -12.68
N PHE A 25 -7.87 -0.80 -12.87
CA PHE A 25 -8.88 -1.06 -13.90
C PHE A 25 -10.19 -0.37 -13.54
N SER A 26 -10.70 0.47 -14.45
CA SER A 26 -12.03 1.10 -14.36
C SER A 26 -12.30 1.97 -13.12
N GLY A 27 -11.28 2.30 -12.31
CA GLY A 27 -11.44 3.08 -11.08
C GLY A 27 -12.22 2.37 -9.96
N LYS A 28 -12.43 1.05 -10.07
CA LYS A 28 -13.21 0.26 -9.11
C LYS A 28 -12.31 -0.70 -8.36
N GLY A 29 -11.91 -0.29 -7.15
CA GLY A 29 -11.19 -1.13 -6.20
C GLY A 29 -9.90 -1.78 -6.71
N TYR A 30 -9.32 -2.62 -5.86
CA TYR A 30 -8.26 -3.53 -6.24
C TYR A 30 -8.78 -4.62 -7.20
N ALA A 31 -7.95 -5.02 -8.16
CA ALA A 31 -8.22 -6.17 -9.00
C ALA A 31 -8.37 -7.44 -8.15
N LYS A 32 -9.52 -8.12 -8.27
CA LYS A 32 -9.82 -9.32 -7.47
C LYS A 32 -8.93 -10.48 -7.90
N SER A 33 -8.13 -11.01 -6.99
CA SER A 33 -7.18 -12.09 -7.27
C SER A 33 -7.50 -13.35 -6.46
N TYR A 34 -8.44 -14.15 -6.96
CA TYR A 34 -8.86 -15.39 -6.29
C TYR A 34 -7.72 -16.41 -6.31
N ASN A 35 -7.26 -16.82 -5.12
CA ASN A 35 -6.07 -17.67 -4.96
C ASN A 35 -4.84 -17.12 -5.71
N TYR A 36 -4.61 -15.81 -5.60
CA TYR A 36 -3.51 -15.09 -6.23
C TYR A 36 -3.51 -15.07 -7.77
N LYS A 37 -4.60 -15.49 -8.43
CA LYS A 37 -4.70 -15.42 -9.89
C LYS A 37 -5.24 -14.06 -10.34
N CYS A 38 -4.44 -13.32 -11.11
CA CYS A 38 -4.85 -12.06 -11.73
C CYS A 38 -5.68 -12.28 -13.00
N ARG A 39 -6.80 -13.01 -12.90
CA ARG A 39 -7.65 -13.36 -14.05
C ARG A 39 -9.05 -12.76 -13.94
N LEU A 40 -9.55 -12.30 -15.08
CA LEU A 40 -10.93 -11.91 -15.35
C LEU A 40 -11.62 -13.01 -16.17
N THR A 41 -12.96 -13.02 -16.19
CA THR A 41 -13.72 -13.89 -17.09
C THR A 41 -13.37 -13.64 -18.55
N THR A 42 -13.02 -12.39 -18.89
CA THR A 42 -12.72 -11.92 -20.24
C THR A 42 -11.22 -11.81 -20.56
N GLY A 43 -10.33 -12.18 -19.64
CA GLY A 43 -8.88 -12.07 -19.88
C GLY A 43 -8.04 -12.08 -18.59
N THR A 44 -6.85 -11.49 -18.65
CA THR A 44 -5.93 -11.36 -17.51
C THR A 44 -5.81 -9.88 -17.17
N TYR A 45 -5.71 -9.53 -15.88
CA TYR A 45 -5.36 -8.16 -15.53
C TYR A 45 -3.95 -7.83 -16.07
N PRO A 46 -3.72 -6.60 -16.55
CA PRO A 46 -2.42 -6.22 -17.11
C PRO A 46 -1.33 -6.20 -16.04
N GLU A 47 -0.09 -6.32 -16.49
CA GLU A 47 1.11 -6.20 -15.67
C GLU A 47 1.14 -4.91 -14.84
N GLY A 48 1.61 -5.03 -13.60
CA GLY A 48 1.71 -3.93 -12.65
C GLY A 48 0.36 -3.44 -12.11
N MET A 49 -0.76 -4.11 -12.40
CA MET A 49 -2.07 -3.72 -11.87
C MET A 49 -2.18 -4.02 -10.37
N PRO A 50 -2.62 -3.07 -9.53
CA PRO A 50 -2.89 -3.33 -8.13
C PRO A 50 -3.96 -4.39 -7.94
N CYS A 51 -3.66 -5.40 -7.13
CA CYS A 51 -4.51 -6.57 -6.93
C CYS A 51 -4.68 -6.90 -5.44
N MET A 52 -5.82 -7.50 -5.09
CA MET A 52 -6.14 -7.97 -3.76
C MET A 52 -6.25 -9.51 -3.78
N PRO A 53 -5.36 -10.23 -3.07
CA PRO A 53 -5.48 -11.68 -2.88
C PRO A 53 -6.73 -12.04 -2.09
N LEU A 54 -7.63 -12.84 -2.68
CA LEU A 54 -8.89 -13.23 -2.07
C LEU A 54 -9.02 -14.76 -1.95
N THR A 55 -9.73 -15.20 -0.90
CA THR A 55 -10.29 -16.54 -0.82
C THR A 55 -11.46 -16.67 -1.80
N ASN A 56 -11.91 -17.90 -2.10
CA ASN A 56 -13.09 -18.12 -2.96
C ASN A 56 -14.37 -17.46 -2.38
N GLY A 57 -14.43 -17.24 -1.06
CA GLY A 57 -15.51 -16.50 -0.40
C GLY A 57 -15.38 -14.97 -0.48
N GLY A 58 -14.37 -14.45 -1.19
CA GLY A 58 -14.13 -13.02 -1.36
C GLY A 58 -13.58 -12.31 -0.12
N GLN A 59 -13.04 -13.06 0.85
CA GLN A 59 -12.33 -12.51 2.00
C GLN A 59 -10.87 -12.24 1.63
N GLN A 60 -10.29 -11.19 2.21
CA GLN A 60 -8.86 -10.90 2.06
C GLN A 60 -8.04 -12.08 2.60
N LYS A 61 -7.12 -12.56 1.78
CA LYS A 61 -6.22 -13.67 2.12
C LYS A 61 -4.84 -13.18 2.54
N ASP A 62 -4.42 -12.02 2.04
CA ASP A 62 -3.07 -11.49 2.19
C ASP A 62 -3.03 -9.97 1.92
N ASP A 63 -1.87 -9.33 2.08
CA ASP A 63 -1.65 -7.96 1.66
C ASP A 63 -1.87 -7.79 0.14
N PRO A 64 -2.39 -6.64 -0.32
CA PRO A 64 -2.48 -6.34 -1.74
C PRO A 64 -1.09 -6.31 -2.38
N GLY A 65 -1.09 -6.43 -3.69
CA GLY A 65 0.10 -6.61 -4.47
C GLY A 65 -0.02 -6.00 -5.86
N LEU A 66 0.88 -6.42 -6.74
CA LEU A 66 0.82 -6.12 -8.17
C LEU A 66 0.67 -7.40 -8.98
N CYS A 67 -0.10 -7.33 -10.06
CA CYS A 67 -0.17 -8.41 -11.02
C CYS A 67 1.17 -8.54 -11.76
N LYS A 68 1.81 -9.70 -11.65
CA LYS A 68 3.02 -10.10 -12.35
C LYS A 68 2.89 -11.54 -12.82
N GLU A 69 3.10 -11.76 -14.11
CA GLU A 69 3.00 -13.05 -14.80
C GLU A 69 1.65 -13.76 -14.52
N GLY A 70 0.57 -12.98 -14.51
CA GLY A 70 -0.79 -13.46 -14.24
C GLY A 70 -1.06 -13.85 -12.78
N ARG A 71 -0.13 -13.57 -11.86
CA ARG A 71 -0.29 -13.77 -10.42
C ARG A 71 -0.26 -12.45 -9.65
N CYS A 72 -0.93 -12.37 -8.51
CA CYS A 72 -0.81 -11.22 -7.61
C CYS A 72 0.37 -11.45 -6.67
N THR A 73 1.42 -10.65 -6.81
CA THR A 73 2.61 -10.68 -5.95
C THR A 73 2.41 -9.70 -4.78
N PRO A 74 2.28 -10.17 -3.53
CA PRO A 74 2.02 -9.32 -2.36
C PRO A 74 3.08 -8.24 -2.12
N LEU A 75 2.69 -7.15 -1.47
CA LEU A 75 3.56 -6.01 -1.15
C LEU A 75 4.91 -6.40 -0.52
N SER A 76 4.90 -7.38 0.38
CA SER A 76 6.09 -7.87 1.09
C SER A 76 7.14 -8.47 0.15
N GLU A 77 6.71 -9.07 -0.96
CA GLU A 77 7.55 -9.72 -1.97
C GLU A 77 8.00 -8.77 -3.09
N LEU A 78 7.43 -7.57 -3.15
CA LEU A 78 7.77 -6.57 -4.16
C LEU A 78 9.06 -5.83 -3.82
N LEU A 79 9.82 -5.47 -4.87
CA LEU A 79 10.97 -4.58 -4.76
C LEU A 79 10.54 -3.20 -4.23
N PRO A 80 11.33 -2.55 -3.36
CA PRO A 80 11.00 -1.23 -2.80
C PRO A 80 10.56 -0.21 -3.84
N LEU A 81 11.21 -0.21 -5.01
CA LEU A 81 10.95 0.71 -6.12
C LEU A 81 9.51 0.64 -6.67
N VAL A 82 8.86 -0.53 -6.62
CA VAL A 82 7.51 -0.72 -7.19
C VAL A 82 6.42 -0.78 -6.13
N ARG A 83 6.77 -0.88 -4.84
CA ARG A 83 5.81 -0.90 -3.72
C ARG A 83 4.82 0.28 -3.73
N PRO A 84 5.22 1.53 -4.05
CA PRO A 84 4.28 2.65 -4.13
C PRO A 84 3.13 2.43 -5.12
N CYS A 85 3.32 1.57 -6.13
CA CYS A 85 2.28 1.28 -7.10
C CYS A 85 1.13 0.44 -6.55
N VAL A 86 1.28 -0.21 -5.38
CA VAL A 86 0.21 -1.01 -4.77
C VAL A 86 -0.90 -0.13 -4.19
N HIS A 87 -0.60 1.10 -3.78
CA HIS A 87 -1.55 1.99 -3.12
C HIS A 87 -1.70 3.31 -3.89
N PRO A 88 -2.22 3.27 -5.14
CA PRO A 88 -2.46 4.50 -5.88
C PRO A 88 -3.61 5.28 -5.26
N LEU A 89 -3.50 6.61 -5.21
CA LEU A 89 -4.47 7.50 -4.54
C LEU A 89 -5.93 7.26 -4.94
N SER A 90 -6.19 6.83 -6.18
CA SER A 90 -7.54 6.46 -6.65
C SER A 90 -8.21 5.34 -5.85
N LEU A 91 -7.43 4.49 -5.17
CA LEU A 91 -7.92 3.41 -4.31
C LEU A 91 -7.97 3.79 -2.82
N HIS A 92 -7.55 5.02 -2.48
CA HIS A 92 -7.71 5.57 -1.14
C HIS A 92 -9.15 6.00 -0.93
N GLN A 93 -9.99 5.06 -0.51
CA GLN A 93 -11.42 5.30 -0.30
C GLN A 93 -11.86 4.96 1.11
N CYS A 94 -11.04 4.28 1.90
CA CYS A 94 -11.36 4.02 3.30
C CYS A 94 -10.99 5.25 4.15
N GLU A 95 -11.78 5.57 5.18
CA GLU A 95 -11.55 6.72 6.06
C GLU A 95 -10.41 6.44 7.03
N ASP A 96 -9.46 7.34 7.26
CA ASP A 96 -8.36 7.05 8.20
C ASP A 96 -8.90 6.56 9.56
N MET A 97 -8.36 5.45 10.06
CA MET A 97 -8.87 4.79 11.26
C MET A 97 -7.83 4.73 12.37
N ASN A 98 -8.28 4.84 13.61
CA ASN A 98 -7.41 4.61 14.76
C ASN A 98 -7.08 3.13 14.90
N HIS A 99 -5.81 2.82 15.16
CA HIS A 99 -5.45 1.49 15.62
C HIS A 99 -5.77 1.37 17.11
N GLU A 100 -6.82 0.63 17.44
CA GLU A 100 -7.29 0.48 18.83
C GLU A 100 -6.54 -0.61 19.61
N LYS A 101 -5.79 -1.46 18.91
CA LYS A 101 -5.03 -2.56 19.52
C LYS A 101 -3.62 -2.11 19.88
N LYS A 102 -3.05 -2.71 20.93
CA LYS A 102 -1.66 -2.46 21.35
C LYS A 102 -0.62 -3.27 20.58
N ASP A 103 -1.00 -3.84 19.44
CA ASP A 103 -0.14 -4.70 18.63
C ASP A 103 0.64 -3.88 17.59
N ILE A 104 1.86 -4.33 17.28
CA ILE A 104 2.70 -3.71 16.26
C ILE A 104 2.14 -4.01 14.86
N LEU A 105 1.85 -2.97 14.10
CA LEU A 105 1.40 -3.04 12.73
C LEU A 105 2.53 -3.47 11.79
N ARG A 106 2.22 -4.42 10.89
CA ARG A 106 3.15 -4.85 9.83
C ARG A 106 3.33 -3.79 8.75
N ASN A 107 2.27 -3.02 8.48
CA ASN A 107 2.27 -1.90 7.55
C ASN A 107 1.25 -0.86 8.02
N CYS A 108 1.35 0.36 7.51
CA CYS A 108 0.50 1.48 7.93
C CYS A 108 -0.75 1.67 7.08
N TYR A 109 -1.14 0.60 6.38
CA TYR A 109 -2.35 0.52 5.58
C TYR A 109 -3.35 -0.40 6.26
N TYR A 110 -4.61 -0.11 6.04
CA TYR A 110 -5.68 -1.05 6.32
C TYR A 110 -6.59 -1.14 5.10
N TYR A 111 -7.40 -2.19 5.04
CA TYR A 111 -8.22 -2.48 3.87
C TYR A 111 -9.69 -2.58 4.26
N CYS A 112 -10.54 -1.91 3.50
CA CYS A 112 -11.98 -1.95 3.68
C CYS A 112 -12.68 -2.41 2.41
N ARG A 113 -13.92 -2.85 2.58
CA ARG A 113 -14.78 -3.25 1.47
C ARG A 113 -15.95 -2.28 1.33
N LYS A 114 -16.06 -1.63 0.17
CA LYS A 114 -17.20 -0.76 -0.20
C LYS A 114 -17.83 -1.31 -1.47
N ASP A 115 -19.15 -1.51 -1.48
CA ASP A 115 -19.89 -2.05 -2.64
C ASP A 115 -19.28 -3.33 -3.26
N LYS A 116 -18.78 -4.24 -2.41
CA LYS A 116 -18.10 -5.50 -2.79
C LYS A 116 -16.73 -5.32 -3.47
N GLU A 117 -16.20 -4.11 -3.50
CA GLU A 117 -14.85 -3.79 -3.97
C GLU A 117 -13.92 -3.48 -2.79
N TRP A 118 -12.64 -3.80 -2.96
CA TRP A 118 -11.63 -3.59 -1.93
C TRP A 118 -10.89 -2.27 -2.18
N TYR A 119 -10.64 -1.54 -1.10
CA TYR A 119 -9.94 -0.27 -1.08
C TYR A 119 -8.95 -0.24 0.09
N TYR A 120 -8.11 0.79 0.16
CA TYR A 120 -7.25 1.01 1.31
C TYR A 120 -7.56 2.33 2.01
N GLY A 121 -7.10 2.43 3.25
CA GLY A 121 -6.99 3.64 4.06
C GLY A 121 -5.71 3.61 4.89
N TYR A 122 -5.42 4.69 5.60
CA TYR A 122 -4.29 4.75 6.51
C TYR A 122 -4.70 4.51 7.95
N TYR A 123 -3.82 3.90 8.72
CA TYR A 123 -3.90 4.02 10.18
C TYR A 123 -3.52 5.45 10.58
N ALA A 124 -4.33 6.04 11.45
CA ALA A 124 -4.16 7.41 11.93
C ALA A 124 -2.82 7.60 12.64
N SER A 125 -2.26 8.80 12.54
CA SER A 125 -0.98 9.13 13.17
C SER A 125 -1.16 9.52 14.63
N ASN A 126 -1.15 8.51 15.49
CA ASN A 126 -1.29 8.64 16.94
C ASN A 126 -0.34 7.66 17.66
N GLU A 127 -0.30 7.72 18.99
CA GLU A 127 0.60 6.90 19.80
C GLU A 127 0.33 5.40 19.75
N ASN A 128 -0.89 4.99 19.36
CA ASN A 128 -1.31 3.60 19.31
C ASN A 128 -1.00 2.92 17.98
N SER A 129 -0.87 3.67 16.88
CA SER A 129 -0.55 3.14 15.55
C SER A 129 0.93 2.82 15.39
N VAL A 130 1.45 1.94 16.25
CA VAL A 130 2.86 1.53 16.29
C VAL A 130 3.16 0.57 15.14
N CYS A 131 4.27 0.76 14.45
CA CYS A 131 4.74 -0.07 13.33
C CYS A 131 6.22 -0.42 13.46
N LEU A 132 6.71 -1.30 12.60
CA LEU A 132 8.14 -1.60 12.51
C LEU A 132 8.83 -0.67 11.51
N LEU A 133 9.87 0.03 11.97
CA LEU A 133 10.71 0.83 11.08
C LEU A 133 11.41 -0.10 10.08
N PRO A 134 11.43 0.26 8.79
CA PRO A 134 12.25 -0.46 7.81
C PRO A 134 13.72 -0.20 8.16
N ASN A 135 14.39 -1.17 8.77
CA ASN A 135 15.80 -1.05 9.13
C ASN A 135 16.70 -1.64 8.03
N GLU A 136 17.72 -0.91 7.62
CA GLU A 136 18.85 -1.46 6.85
C GLU A 136 19.82 -2.28 7.74
N ASN A 137 19.76 -2.13 9.07
CA ASN A 137 20.72 -2.74 10.03
C ASN A 137 20.09 -3.50 11.23
N ASN A 138 18.99 -4.24 11.00
CA ASN A 138 18.49 -5.31 11.90
C ASN A 138 18.02 -4.96 13.33
N SER A 139 17.92 -3.70 13.75
CA SER A 139 17.52 -3.38 15.14
C SER A 139 16.00 -3.32 15.42
N GLY A 140 15.13 -3.66 14.46
CA GLY A 140 13.68 -3.74 14.70
C GLY A 140 13.04 -2.57 15.45
N GLY A 141 13.46 -1.33 15.15
CA GLY A 141 12.98 -0.14 15.85
C GLY A 141 11.46 0.01 15.70
N ARG A 142 10.79 0.42 16.78
CA ARG A 142 9.37 0.79 16.73
C ARG A 142 9.24 2.21 16.17
N GLY A 143 8.26 2.40 15.31
CA GLY A 143 7.86 3.70 14.79
C GLY A 143 6.34 3.87 14.89
N TRP A 144 5.84 4.92 14.26
CA TRP A 144 4.41 5.26 14.20
C TRP A 144 3.96 5.47 12.77
N CYS A 145 2.71 5.11 12.51
CA CYS A 145 2.15 5.28 11.18
C CYS A 145 1.90 6.74 10.84
N CYS A 146 2.27 7.10 9.62
CA CYS A 146 1.98 8.39 9.02
C CYS A 146 1.74 8.22 7.53
N ARG A 147 0.47 8.36 7.10
CA ARG A 147 0.06 8.32 5.67
C ARG A 147 0.65 7.13 4.90
N GLY A 148 0.62 5.94 5.50
CA GLY A 148 1.12 4.70 4.89
C GLY A 148 2.61 4.42 5.10
N SER A 149 3.35 5.35 5.70
CA SER A 149 4.76 5.18 6.07
C SER A 149 4.92 4.92 7.56
N CYS A 150 5.93 4.13 7.93
CA CYS A 150 6.35 4.00 9.32
C CYS A 150 7.49 4.99 9.61
N ILE A 151 7.29 5.90 10.56
CA ILE A 151 8.25 6.97 10.89
C ILE A 151 8.68 6.89 12.35
N ALA A 152 9.83 7.49 12.68
CA ALA A 152 10.43 7.39 14.01
C ALA A 152 9.78 8.31 15.07
N GLN A 153 8.80 9.12 14.71
CA GLN A 153 8.12 10.05 15.63
C GLN A 153 6.60 9.81 15.59
N PRO A 154 5.91 9.90 16.73
CA PRO A 154 4.45 9.94 16.74
C PRO A 154 3.97 11.24 16.10
N HIS A 155 2.82 11.17 15.42
CA HIS A 155 2.18 12.27 14.68
C HIS A 155 2.90 12.72 13.41
N CYS A 156 2.14 12.83 12.32
CA CYS A 156 2.64 13.36 11.05
C CYS A 156 3.01 14.84 11.18
N GLY A 157 4.26 15.19 10.91
CA GLY A 157 4.65 16.59 10.68
C GLY A 157 4.84 17.44 11.94
N THR A 158 4.93 16.84 13.13
CA THR A 158 5.54 17.54 14.27
C THR A 158 7.04 17.63 14.02
N LYS A 159 7.51 18.80 13.55
CA LYS A 159 8.94 19.11 13.63
C LYS A 159 9.36 19.03 15.11
N PRO A 160 10.56 18.48 15.40
CA PRO A 160 11.17 18.67 16.71
C PRO A 160 11.38 20.16 17.02
#